data_AF-A0A4S8HV62-F1
#
_entry.id   AF-A0A4S8HV62-F1
#
_cell.length_a   1.000
_cell.length_b   1.000
_cell.length_c   1.000
_cell.angle_alpha   90.00
_cell.angle_beta   90.00
_cell.angle_gamma   90.00
#
_symmetry.space_group_name_H-M   'P 1'
#
loop_
_entity.id
_entity.type
_entity.pdbx_description
1 polymer ?
#
loop_
_entity_poly.entity_id
_entity_poly.type
_entity_poly.pdbx_seq_one_letter_code
_entity_poly.pdbx_strand_id
1 'polypeptide(L)'
;MRIRLLSLRSLALVLLLPMLFFASCKKDVIPENATTDATNSSGDRKNDNLTTARVPASETLQTLANGTFIIVNRKSGMALDVASAATANGSNVLQWGATGGTNQRWTLTELSGGYYSIIGVQSGRALQVYNAGTADGDNVDIHDYSGANNQQWQFISVGNGYYRIVNRNSGKDLDVTGQSESPGADVAQWGYWGGENQQWGLLKITHSGQLTWTLTTTGVPADVQTRITNAMNAACARYNAGANWPARTLTVEYNTGVPTADGSTNGNIRFGANTSYQAVRTAMHEIAHTYGVGISSGWSSNISGGLFIGTTAVDAIRSFDGPSAVINTGGGHFWPYGLNYDSEWSEAGAYRHVKIVWAMRADGM
;
A
#
# COMPACT_ATOMS: atom_id res chain seq x y z
N MET A 1 -65.30 -2.97 -34.22
CA MET A 1 -64.93 -1.54 -34.33
C MET A 1 -64.19 -1.15 -33.05
N ARG A 2 -62.87 -0.97 -33.16
CA ARG A 2 -61.88 -0.40 -32.20
C ARG A 2 -62.07 -0.63 -30.68
N ILE A 3 -61.22 -1.48 -30.10
CA ILE A 3 -60.76 -1.33 -28.70
C ILE A 3 -59.26 -0.97 -28.76
N ARG A 4 -58.92 0.21 -28.23
CA ARG A 4 -57.58 0.80 -28.23
C ARG A 4 -56.68 0.07 -27.22
N LEU A 5 -55.47 -0.29 -27.66
CA LEU A 5 -54.35 -0.60 -26.76
C LEU A 5 -53.98 0.65 -25.94
N LEU A 6 -53.94 0.52 -24.61
CA LEU A 6 -53.11 1.38 -23.77
C LEU A 6 -51.86 0.60 -23.34
N SER A 7 -50.72 1.09 -23.76
CA SER A 7 -49.38 0.68 -23.34
C SER A 7 -49.17 1.11 -21.88
N LEU A 8 -48.89 0.15 -20.99
CA LEU A 8 -48.22 0.45 -19.73
C LEU A 8 -46.76 0.76 -20.04
N ARG A 9 -46.34 2.01 -19.84
CA ARG A 9 -44.93 2.37 -19.71
C ARG A 9 -44.52 2.13 -18.26
N SER A 10 -43.70 1.11 -18.03
CA SER A 10 -42.99 0.93 -16.77
C SER A 10 -42.01 2.08 -16.58
N LEU A 11 -42.23 2.87 -15.52
CA LEU A 11 -41.29 3.87 -15.03
C LEU A 11 -40.07 3.14 -14.47
N ALA A 12 -38.95 3.15 -15.20
CA ALA A 12 -37.66 2.76 -14.64
C ALA A 12 -37.20 3.88 -13.72
N LEU A 13 -37.40 3.70 -12.41
CA LEU A 13 -36.83 4.52 -11.37
C LEU A 13 -35.31 4.26 -11.34
N VAL A 14 -34.55 5.09 -12.04
CA VAL A 14 -33.08 5.08 -11.96
C VAL A 14 -32.71 5.66 -10.60
N LEU A 15 -32.49 4.79 -9.60
CA LEU A 15 -31.75 5.17 -8.40
C LEU A 15 -30.32 5.50 -8.84
N LEU A 16 -30.01 6.80 -8.96
CA LEU A 16 -28.63 7.25 -8.90
C LEU A 16 -28.11 6.92 -7.50
N LEU A 17 -27.38 5.80 -7.36
CA LEU A 17 -26.45 5.65 -6.24
C LEU A 17 -25.39 6.75 -6.40
N PRO A 18 -25.10 7.54 -5.37
CA PRO A 18 -23.92 8.39 -5.42
C PRO A 18 -22.71 7.47 -5.53
N MET A 19 -22.01 7.53 -6.66
CA MET A 19 -20.62 7.07 -6.74
C MET A 19 -19.86 7.89 -5.69
N LEU A 20 -19.62 7.29 -4.52
CA LEU A 20 -18.55 7.74 -3.65
C LEU A 20 -17.27 7.61 -4.47
N PHE A 21 -16.80 8.74 -4.97
CA PHE A 21 -15.43 8.85 -5.43
C PHE A 21 -14.54 8.45 -4.26
N PHE A 22 -13.92 7.28 -4.36
CA PHE A 22 -12.80 6.95 -3.49
C PHE A 22 -11.75 8.02 -3.73
N ALA A 23 -11.56 8.89 -2.73
CA ALA A 23 -10.59 9.96 -2.77
C ALA A 23 -9.21 9.34 -2.96
N SER A 24 -8.71 9.37 -4.20
CA SER A 24 -7.28 9.35 -4.44
C SER A 24 -6.70 10.54 -3.66
N CYS A 25 -5.62 10.33 -2.91
CA CYS A 25 -4.87 11.41 -2.27
C CYS A 25 -4.30 12.34 -3.37
N LYS A 26 -5.14 13.23 -3.91
CA LYS A 26 -4.75 14.27 -4.86
C LYS A 26 -4.91 15.62 -4.18
N LYS A 27 -3.93 16.48 -4.46
CA LYS A 27 -4.01 17.94 -4.32
C LYS A 27 -5.32 18.44 -4.96
N ASP A 28 -6.04 19.34 -4.29
CA ASP A 28 -7.22 20.00 -4.86
C ASP A 28 -6.87 20.66 -6.21
N VAL A 29 -7.73 20.44 -7.20
CA VAL A 29 -7.46 20.68 -8.63
C VAL A 29 -7.40 22.17 -8.97
N ILE A 30 -6.33 22.59 -9.66
CA ILE A 30 -6.29 23.75 -10.57
C ILE A 30 -5.72 23.24 -11.92
N PRO A 31 -6.22 23.69 -13.09
CA PRO A 31 -6.04 22.97 -14.35
C PRO A 31 -4.57 22.90 -14.81
N GLU A 32 -4.17 21.69 -15.22
CA GLU A 32 -2.83 21.32 -15.68
C GLU A 32 -2.66 21.66 -17.17
N ASN A 33 -1.50 22.19 -17.57
CA ASN A 33 -1.06 22.21 -18.95
C ASN A 33 0.30 21.51 -19.04
N ALA A 34 0.37 20.47 -19.86
CA ALA A 34 1.43 19.48 -19.93
C ALA A 34 2.72 20.00 -20.61
N THR A 35 3.87 19.38 -20.28
CA THR A 35 4.81 18.78 -21.26
C THR A 35 5.92 17.95 -20.58
N THR A 36 6.35 16.94 -21.33
CA THR A 36 7.29 15.82 -21.14
C THR A 36 8.74 16.19 -20.84
N ASP A 37 9.50 15.34 -20.13
CA ASP A 37 10.48 14.40 -20.74
C ASP A 37 11.24 13.54 -19.71
N ALA A 38 11.62 12.32 -20.13
CA ALA A 38 12.32 11.31 -19.32
C ALA A 38 13.81 11.24 -19.69
N THR A 39 14.71 11.01 -18.72
CA THR A 39 16.00 10.32 -18.96
C THR A 39 16.57 9.63 -17.71
N ASN A 40 17.16 8.46 -17.97
CA ASN A 40 17.80 7.50 -17.06
C ASN A 40 19.00 8.04 -16.25
N SER A 41 19.18 7.49 -15.06
CA SER A 41 20.53 7.26 -14.49
C SER A 41 20.53 6.05 -13.56
N SER A 42 21.20 5.00 -14.02
CA SER A 42 21.58 3.78 -13.31
C SER A 42 22.75 4.03 -12.36
N GLY A 43 22.61 3.62 -11.08
CA GLY A 43 23.66 3.72 -10.07
C GLY A 43 23.47 2.71 -8.94
N ASP A 44 24.07 1.54 -9.12
CA ASP A 44 24.61 0.56 -8.16
C ASP A 44 24.33 0.78 -6.64
N ARG A 45 23.63 -0.17 -6.01
CA ARG A 45 23.82 -0.50 -4.58
C ARG A 45 23.65 -2.01 -4.35
N LYS A 46 24.79 -2.67 -4.14
CA LYS A 46 24.89 -4.03 -3.61
C LYS A 46 24.51 -4.10 -2.13
N ASN A 47 23.93 -5.25 -1.77
CA ASN A 47 23.75 -5.81 -0.43
C ASN A 47 22.88 -5.02 0.55
N ASP A 48 21.57 -5.09 0.36
CA ASP A 48 20.63 -4.98 1.48
C ASP A 48 20.22 -6.38 1.93
N ASN A 49 20.64 -6.76 3.12
CA ASN A 49 19.95 -7.75 3.95
C ASN A 49 18.60 -7.14 4.40
N LEU A 50 17.72 -6.95 3.42
CA LEU A 50 16.34 -6.47 3.54
C LEU A 50 15.53 -7.52 4.31
N THR A 51 15.58 -7.45 5.65
CA THR A 51 14.56 -8.04 6.51
C THR A 51 13.24 -7.34 6.19
N THR A 52 12.54 -7.88 5.20
CA THR A 52 11.43 -7.22 4.52
C THR A 52 10.15 -7.35 5.31
N ALA A 53 9.31 -6.32 5.24
CA ALA A 53 8.04 -6.27 5.94
C ALA A 53 7.11 -7.38 5.46
N ARG A 54 7.03 -8.43 6.26
CA ARG A 54 5.93 -9.39 6.21
C ARG A 54 4.70 -8.71 6.80
N VAL A 55 3.56 -9.00 6.23
CA VAL A 55 2.28 -8.78 6.89
C VAL A 55 2.31 -9.52 8.23
N PRO A 56 2.04 -8.84 9.36
CA PRO A 56 1.97 -9.49 10.66
C PRO A 56 0.94 -10.61 10.68
N ALA A 57 1.24 -11.70 11.39
CA ALA A 57 0.26 -12.74 11.67
C ALA A 57 -0.94 -12.24 12.49
N SER A 58 -0.85 -11.06 13.12
CA SER A 58 -1.93 -10.41 13.85
C SER A 58 -2.96 -9.71 12.94
N GLU A 59 -2.64 -9.47 11.66
CA GLU A 59 -3.63 -8.96 10.71
C GLU A 59 -4.66 -10.05 10.41
N THR A 60 -5.94 -9.70 10.53
CA THR A 60 -7.02 -10.67 10.37
C THR A 60 -7.28 -10.94 8.88
N LEU A 61 -6.95 -12.16 8.43
CA LEU A 61 -7.32 -12.63 7.11
C LEU A 61 -8.85 -12.61 6.92
N GLN A 62 -9.26 -12.26 5.72
CA GLN A 62 -10.64 -12.02 5.38
C GLN A 62 -11.18 -13.15 4.52
N THR A 63 -12.49 -13.34 4.59
CA THR A 63 -13.19 -14.23 3.67
C THR A 63 -13.23 -13.63 2.27
N LEU A 64 -13.14 -14.47 1.25
CA LEU A 64 -13.28 -14.07 -0.15
C LEU A 64 -14.59 -13.32 -0.38
N ALA A 65 -14.50 -12.15 -1.02
CA ALA A 65 -15.64 -11.33 -1.42
C ALA A 65 -15.20 -10.33 -2.50
N ASN A 66 -16.15 -9.65 -3.12
CA ASN A 66 -15.85 -8.48 -3.96
C ASN A 66 -15.22 -7.36 -3.12
N GLY A 67 -14.21 -6.69 -3.67
CA GLY A 67 -13.55 -5.56 -3.04
C GLY A 67 -12.06 -5.50 -3.31
N THR A 68 -11.39 -4.57 -2.62
CA THR A 68 -9.94 -4.36 -2.76
C THR A 68 -9.18 -4.99 -1.59
N PHE A 69 -8.16 -5.78 -1.92
CA PHE A 69 -7.37 -6.55 -0.98
C PHE A 69 -5.88 -6.39 -1.25
N ILE A 70 -5.06 -6.64 -0.23
CA ILE A 70 -3.69 -7.11 -0.39
C ILE A 70 -3.75 -8.62 -0.35
N ILE A 71 -3.15 -9.27 -1.35
CA ILE A 71 -3.05 -10.73 -1.43
C ILE A 71 -1.69 -11.11 -0.87
N VAL A 72 -1.66 -11.95 0.17
CA VAL A 72 -0.46 -12.19 1.00
C VAL A 72 -0.05 -13.64 0.93
N ASN A 73 1.19 -13.93 0.58
CA ASN A 73 1.69 -15.29 0.58
C ASN A 73 1.81 -15.83 2.01
N ARG A 74 1.33 -17.06 2.27
CA ARG A 74 1.36 -17.67 3.60
C ARG A 74 2.77 -17.94 4.09
N LYS A 75 3.65 -18.45 3.22
CA LYS A 75 5.01 -18.84 3.58
C LYS A 75 5.85 -17.62 3.95
N SER A 76 5.92 -16.66 3.05
CA SER A 76 6.78 -15.49 3.22
C SER A 76 6.10 -14.36 4.00
N GLY A 77 4.78 -14.34 4.10
CA GLY A 77 4.02 -13.19 4.63
C GLY A 77 4.10 -11.95 3.75
N MET A 78 4.65 -12.03 2.53
CA MET A 78 4.80 -10.91 1.60
C MET A 78 3.58 -10.72 0.70
N ALA A 79 3.43 -9.52 0.17
CA ALA A 79 2.32 -9.15 -0.70
C ALA A 79 2.61 -9.52 -2.17
N LEU A 80 1.55 -9.90 -2.90
CA LEU A 80 1.54 -9.94 -4.36
C LEU A 80 1.71 -8.52 -4.91
N ASP A 81 2.75 -8.30 -5.70
CA ASP A 81 3.24 -6.97 -6.08
C ASP A 81 3.55 -6.90 -7.57
N VAL A 82 3.14 -5.81 -8.23
CA VAL A 82 3.61 -5.49 -9.58
C VAL A 82 4.97 -4.80 -9.51
N ALA A 83 5.99 -5.47 -10.06
CA ALA A 83 7.38 -5.06 -9.99
C ALA A 83 7.59 -3.57 -10.32
N SER A 84 8.34 -2.87 -9.46
CA SER A 84 8.66 -1.44 -9.61
C SER A 84 7.42 -0.53 -9.74
N ALA A 85 6.26 -0.99 -9.25
CA ALA A 85 4.98 -0.31 -9.43
C ALA A 85 4.65 0.03 -10.90
N ALA A 86 5.13 -0.80 -11.83
CA ALA A 86 4.93 -0.60 -13.26
C ALA A 86 3.44 -0.76 -13.64
N THR A 87 3.05 -0.14 -14.74
CA THR A 87 1.65 -0.14 -15.20
C THR A 87 1.46 -0.70 -16.60
N ALA A 88 2.52 -1.03 -17.33
CA ALA A 88 2.41 -1.51 -18.71
C ALA A 88 1.93 -2.97 -18.79
N ASN A 89 1.34 -3.35 -19.92
CA ASN A 89 1.12 -4.77 -20.25
C ASN A 89 2.45 -5.52 -20.23
N GLY A 90 2.45 -6.74 -19.68
CA GLY A 90 3.68 -7.53 -19.52
C GLY A 90 4.50 -7.18 -18.28
N SER A 91 4.06 -6.23 -17.44
CA SER A 91 4.79 -5.92 -16.20
C SER A 91 4.73 -7.11 -15.26
N ASN A 92 5.90 -7.50 -14.74
CA ASN A 92 6.04 -8.71 -13.95
C ASN A 92 5.31 -8.62 -12.61
N VAL A 93 4.80 -9.76 -12.12
CA VAL A 93 4.28 -9.90 -10.77
C VAL A 93 5.23 -10.74 -9.94
N LEU A 94 5.53 -10.27 -8.74
CA LEU A 94 6.46 -10.88 -7.80
C LEU A 94 5.91 -10.77 -6.38
N GLN A 95 6.58 -11.35 -5.41
CA GLN A 95 6.33 -11.02 -4.00
C GLN A 95 7.24 -9.89 -3.53
N TRP A 96 6.69 -8.98 -2.73
CA TRP A 96 7.48 -7.94 -2.07
C TRP A 96 6.96 -7.68 -0.67
N GLY A 97 7.79 -7.09 0.19
CA GLY A 97 7.35 -6.67 1.52
C GLY A 97 6.11 -5.77 1.41
N ALA A 98 5.13 -5.94 2.30
CA ALA A 98 3.89 -5.19 2.26
C ALA A 98 4.16 -3.70 2.50
N THR A 99 3.87 -2.88 1.50
CA THR A 99 4.10 -1.42 1.48
C THR A 99 2.78 -0.66 1.65
N GLY A 100 1.65 -1.32 1.38
CA GLY A 100 0.34 -0.69 1.23
C GLY A 100 0.21 0.13 -0.06
N GLY A 101 1.23 0.13 -0.92
CA GLY A 101 1.22 0.80 -2.22
C GLY A 101 0.12 0.28 -3.14
N THR A 102 -0.32 1.11 -4.09
CA THR A 102 -1.40 0.76 -5.02
C THR A 102 -1.05 -0.39 -5.97
N ASN A 103 0.23 -0.66 -6.20
CA ASN A 103 0.74 -1.80 -6.97
C ASN A 103 0.62 -3.15 -6.24
N GLN A 104 0.28 -3.13 -4.95
CA GLN A 104 0.02 -4.31 -4.11
C GLN A 104 -1.46 -4.47 -3.75
N ARG A 105 -2.30 -3.58 -4.26
CA ARG A 105 -3.75 -3.62 -4.03
C ARG A 105 -4.42 -4.19 -5.26
N TRP A 106 -5.28 -5.16 -5.02
CA TRP A 106 -5.96 -5.93 -6.05
C TRP A 106 -7.47 -5.88 -5.81
N THR A 107 -8.21 -5.45 -6.83
CA THR A 107 -9.68 -5.48 -6.83
C THR A 107 -10.14 -6.83 -7.34
N LEU A 108 -10.81 -7.58 -6.47
CA LEU A 108 -11.42 -8.86 -6.77
C LEU A 108 -12.86 -8.61 -7.18
N THR A 109 -13.25 -9.12 -8.36
CA THR A 109 -14.62 -9.04 -8.87
C THR A 109 -15.09 -10.43 -9.27
N GLU A 110 -16.15 -10.91 -8.63
CA GLU A 110 -16.78 -12.19 -8.90
C GLU A 110 -17.35 -12.22 -10.32
N LEU A 111 -17.08 -13.33 -11.01
CA LEU A 111 -17.53 -13.67 -12.34
C LEU A 111 -18.43 -14.92 -12.25
N SER A 112 -19.07 -15.29 -13.36
CA SER A 112 -19.89 -16.50 -13.42
C SER A 112 -19.08 -17.76 -13.07
N GLY A 113 -19.68 -18.68 -12.30
CA GLY A 113 -19.10 -19.99 -12.02
C GLY A 113 -18.09 -20.03 -10.87
N GLY A 114 -18.08 -19.01 -10.00
CA GLY A 114 -17.17 -18.95 -8.84
C GLY A 114 -15.74 -18.54 -9.20
N TYR A 115 -15.54 -17.97 -10.39
CA TYR A 115 -14.28 -17.35 -10.80
C TYR A 115 -14.26 -15.86 -10.44
N TYR A 116 -13.08 -15.28 -10.41
CA TYR A 116 -12.85 -13.86 -10.14
C TYR A 116 -11.88 -13.29 -11.19
N SER A 117 -12.08 -12.02 -11.53
CA SER A 117 -10.98 -11.21 -12.04
C SER A 117 -10.22 -10.60 -10.86
N ILE A 118 -8.90 -10.47 -11.02
CA ILE A 118 -8.00 -9.85 -10.06
C ILE A 118 -7.34 -8.67 -10.77
N ILE A 119 -7.79 -7.45 -10.48
CA ILE A 119 -7.36 -6.22 -11.18
C ILE A 119 -6.45 -5.39 -10.29
N GLY A 120 -5.25 -5.06 -10.76
CA GLY A 120 -4.32 -4.18 -10.04
C GLY A 120 -4.89 -2.77 -9.93
N VAL A 121 -4.97 -2.23 -8.70
CA VAL A 121 -5.56 -0.90 -8.44
C VAL A 121 -4.77 0.21 -9.12
N GLN A 122 -3.43 0.09 -9.17
CA GLN A 122 -2.59 1.12 -9.78
C GLN A 122 -2.69 1.15 -11.31
N SER A 123 -2.70 -0.01 -11.95
CA SER A 123 -2.61 -0.11 -13.42
C SER A 123 -3.97 -0.22 -14.10
N GLY A 124 -5.01 -0.65 -13.38
CA GLY A 124 -6.30 -1.03 -13.96
C GLY A 124 -6.24 -2.32 -14.79
N ARG A 125 -5.14 -3.09 -14.71
CA ARG A 125 -4.87 -4.28 -15.52
C ARG A 125 -5.10 -5.57 -14.71
N ALA A 126 -5.46 -6.64 -15.41
CA ALA A 126 -5.71 -7.94 -14.81
C ALA A 126 -4.42 -8.72 -14.57
N LEU A 127 -4.36 -9.41 -13.43
CA LEU A 127 -3.43 -10.51 -13.19
C LEU A 127 -3.73 -11.64 -14.17
N GLN A 128 -2.73 -12.12 -14.90
CA GLN A 128 -2.89 -13.22 -15.84
C GLN A 128 -1.70 -14.15 -15.84
N VAL A 129 -1.90 -15.36 -16.37
CA VAL A 129 -0.78 -16.19 -16.82
C VAL A 129 -0.37 -15.72 -18.21
N TYR A 130 0.92 -15.40 -18.37
CA TYR A 130 1.49 -14.87 -19.60
C TYR A 130 1.21 -15.80 -20.79
N ASN A 131 0.78 -15.21 -21.91
CA ASN A 131 0.44 -15.92 -23.16
C ASN A 131 -0.51 -17.11 -23.00
N ALA A 132 -1.33 -17.14 -21.96
CA ALA A 132 -2.21 -18.26 -21.63
C ALA A 132 -1.48 -19.61 -21.55
N GLY A 133 -0.23 -19.59 -21.09
CA GLY A 133 0.57 -20.79 -20.85
C GLY A 133 -0.11 -21.78 -19.90
N THR A 134 0.24 -23.06 -20.01
CA THR A 134 -0.27 -24.15 -19.15
C THR A 134 0.85 -24.99 -18.54
N ALA A 135 2.12 -24.64 -18.78
CA ALA A 135 3.28 -25.30 -18.20
C ALA A 135 3.54 -24.81 -16.77
N ASP A 136 4.25 -25.62 -16.00
CA ASP A 136 4.74 -25.22 -14.68
C ASP A 136 5.85 -24.19 -14.88
N GLY A 137 5.81 -23.11 -14.11
CA GLY A 137 6.76 -22.00 -14.23
C GLY A 137 6.40 -20.97 -15.30
N ASP A 138 5.24 -21.08 -15.96
CA ASP A 138 4.77 -19.98 -16.81
C ASP A 138 4.51 -18.74 -15.95
N ASN A 139 5.06 -17.62 -16.42
CA ASN A 139 5.08 -16.36 -15.69
C ASN A 139 3.68 -15.79 -15.44
N VAL A 140 3.52 -15.05 -14.34
CA VAL A 140 2.34 -14.24 -14.07
C VAL A 140 2.68 -12.76 -14.24
N ASP A 141 1.91 -12.08 -15.09
CA ASP A 141 2.07 -10.66 -15.40
C ASP A 141 0.75 -9.91 -15.25
N ILE A 142 0.79 -8.59 -15.44
CA ILE A 142 -0.41 -7.78 -15.62
C ILE A 142 -0.64 -7.42 -17.09
N HIS A 143 -1.89 -7.47 -17.52
CA HIS A 143 -2.29 -7.08 -18.87
C HIS A 143 -3.72 -6.53 -18.90
N ASP A 144 -4.06 -5.78 -19.95
CA ASP A 144 -5.44 -5.32 -20.19
C ASP A 144 -6.43 -6.49 -20.09
N TYR A 145 -7.52 -6.25 -19.37
CA TYR A 145 -8.55 -7.26 -19.13
C TYR A 145 -9.40 -7.45 -20.38
N SER A 146 -9.40 -8.68 -20.89
CA SER A 146 -10.19 -9.14 -22.04
C SER A 146 -11.28 -10.14 -21.65
N GLY A 147 -11.24 -10.64 -20.41
CA GLY A 147 -12.11 -11.73 -19.96
C GLY A 147 -11.64 -13.12 -20.40
N ALA A 148 -10.44 -13.26 -20.98
CA ALA A 148 -9.87 -14.55 -21.34
C ALA A 148 -9.65 -15.46 -20.11
N ASN A 149 -9.69 -16.78 -20.31
CA ASN A 149 -9.60 -17.74 -19.21
C ASN A 149 -8.28 -17.64 -18.41
N ASN A 150 -7.17 -17.24 -19.06
CA ASN A 150 -5.89 -17.06 -18.36
C ASN A 150 -5.88 -15.84 -17.43
N GLN A 151 -6.91 -15.00 -17.45
CA GLN A 151 -7.12 -13.84 -16.59
C GLN A 151 -8.20 -14.08 -15.51
N GLN A 152 -8.71 -15.31 -15.41
CA GLN A 152 -9.77 -15.69 -14.47
C GLN A 152 -9.24 -16.69 -13.46
N TRP A 153 -9.60 -16.47 -12.19
CA TRP A 153 -9.00 -17.19 -11.07
C TRP A 153 -10.08 -17.72 -10.13
N GLN A 154 -9.93 -18.96 -9.67
CA GLN A 154 -10.79 -19.55 -8.65
C GLN A 154 -10.05 -19.57 -7.31
N PHE A 155 -10.73 -19.16 -6.25
CA PHE A 155 -10.18 -19.22 -4.89
C PHE A 155 -10.75 -20.46 -4.19
N ILE A 156 -9.89 -21.42 -3.86
CA ILE A 156 -10.29 -22.64 -3.14
C ILE A 156 -9.67 -22.59 -1.74
N SER A 157 -10.51 -22.61 -0.70
CA SER A 157 -10.02 -22.50 0.68
C SER A 157 -9.19 -23.73 1.07
N VAL A 158 -8.08 -23.47 1.78
CA VAL A 158 -7.23 -24.49 2.42
C VAL A 158 -7.31 -24.41 3.95
N GLY A 159 -8.31 -23.70 4.48
CA GLY A 159 -8.50 -23.47 5.92
C GLY A 159 -7.77 -22.24 6.47
N ASN A 160 -8.13 -21.83 7.68
CA ASN A 160 -7.49 -20.72 8.43
C ASN A 160 -7.39 -19.39 7.65
N GLY A 161 -8.35 -19.10 6.76
CA GLY A 161 -8.37 -17.86 5.97
C GLY A 161 -7.45 -17.84 4.75
N TYR A 162 -6.80 -18.96 4.43
CA TYR A 162 -5.95 -19.11 3.25
C TYR A 162 -6.68 -19.80 2.10
N TYR A 163 -6.24 -19.49 0.88
CA TYR A 163 -6.75 -20.03 -0.37
C TYR A 163 -5.59 -20.48 -1.25
N ARG A 164 -5.84 -21.47 -2.11
CA ARG A 164 -5.14 -21.52 -3.39
C ARG A 164 -5.87 -20.65 -4.40
N ILE A 165 -5.10 -20.01 -5.28
CA ILE A 165 -5.63 -19.14 -6.35
C ILE A 165 -5.35 -19.83 -7.68
N VAL A 166 -6.37 -20.46 -8.26
CA VAL A 166 -6.25 -21.40 -9.38
C VAL A 166 -6.63 -20.72 -10.68
N ASN A 167 -5.75 -20.74 -11.68
CA ASN A 167 -6.04 -20.19 -12.99
C ASN A 167 -7.08 -21.03 -13.74
N ARG A 168 -8.08 -20.39 -14.34
CA ARG A 168 -9.16 -21.08 -15.07
C ARG A 168 -8.66 -21.80 -16.33
N ASN A 169 -7.64 -21.27 -17.00
CA ASN A 169 -7.14 -21.84 -18.26
C ASN A 169 -6.35 -23.12 -18.05
N SER A 170 -5.43 -23.12 -17.07
CA SER A 170 -4.49 -24.23 -16.83
C SER A 170 -4.90 -25.17 -15.71
N GLY A 171 -5.74 -24.72 -14.77
CA GLY A 171 -6.03 -25.44 -13.52
C GLY A 171 -4.87 -25.43 -12.52
N LYS A 172 -3.87 -24.56 -12.71
CA LYS A 172 -2.68 -24.44 -11.87
C LYS A 172 -2.77 -23.27 -10.90
N ASP A 173 -1.95 -23.34 -9.85
CA ASP A 173 -2.04 -22.44 -8.71
C ASP A 173 -1.01 -21.30 -8.85
N LEU A 174 -1.40 -20.11 -8.38
CA LEU A 174 -0.48 -18.99 -8.18
C LEU A 174 0.60 -19.39 -7.17
N ASP A 175 1.87 -19.31 -7.56
CA ASP A 175 3.01 -19.90 -6.85
C ASP A 175 4.15 -18.88 -6.73
N VAL A 176 4.70 -18.72 -5.52
CA VAL A 176 6.00 -18.05 -5.36
C VAL A 176 7.12 -19.03 -5.68
N THR A 177 7.82 -18.76 -6.79
CA THR A 177 8.80 -19.65 -7.40
C THR A 177 9.89 -20.08 -6.39
N GLY A 178 10.16 -21.38 -6.37
CA GLY A 178 11.20 -21.98 -5.53
C GLY A 178 10.91 -21.91 -4.02
N GLN A 179 9.66 -21.64 -3.62
CA GLN A 179 9.27 -21.38 -2.23
C GLN A 179 10.07 -20.26 -1.57
N SER A 180 10.55 -19.32 -2.37
CA SER A 180 11.43 -18.27 -1.89
C SER A 180 10.73 -17.39 -0.86
N GLU A 181 11.47 -16.95 0.14
CA GLU A 181 11.05 -15.93 1.09
C GLU A 181 11.75 -14.59 0.82
N SER A 182 12.50 -14.51 -0.28
CA SER A 182 13.20 -13.31 -0.69
C SER A 182 12.25 -12.31 -1.36
N PRO A 183 12.40 -11.00 -1.11
CA PRO A 183 11.77 -9.95 -1.89
C PRO A 183 12.18 -10.05 -3.35
N GLY A 184 11.24 -9.79 -4.24
CA GLY A 184 11.49 -9.87 -5.67
C GLY A 184 11.45 -11.28 -6.22
N ALA A 185 11.18 -12.29 -5.38
CA ALA A 185 10.94 -13.63 -5.88
C ALA A 185 9.72 -13.63 -6.79
N ASP A 186 9.91 -14.26 -7.94
CA ASP A 186 8.95 -14.29 -9.01
C ASP A 186 7.67 -15.04 -8.63
N VAL A 187 6.55 -14.64 -9.23
CA VAL A 187 5.27 -15.33 -9.11
C VAL A 187 4.93 -15.95 -10.46
N ALA A 188 4.73 -17.26 -10.46
CA ALA A 188 4.39 -18.05 -11.64
C ALA A 188 3.14 -18.89 -11.35
N GLN A 189 2.70 -19.69 -12.33
CA GLN A 189 1.79 -20.79 -12.06
C GLN A 189 2.55 -22.11 -11.84
N TRP A 190 2.03 -22.97 -10.97
CA TRP A 190 2.56 -24.31 -10.77
C TRP A 190 1.46 -25.30 -10.36
N GLY A 191 1.62 -26.58 -10.69
CA GLY A 191 0.72 -27.62 -10.19
C GLY A 191 0.65 -27.66 -8.67
N TYR A 192 -0.54 -27.74 -8.09
CA TYR A 192 -0.67 -27.76 -6.63
C TYR A 192 -0.01 -29.00 -6.01
N TRP A 193 0.88 -28.78 -5.05
CA TRP A 193 1.54 -29.86 -4.31
C TRP A 193 1.44 -29.70 -2.78
N GLY A 194 0.74 -28.67 -2.29
CA GLY A 194 0.49 -28.47 -0.86
C GLY A 194 1.42 -27.46 -0.17
N GLY A 195 2.40 -26.92 -0.89
CA GLY A 195 3.34 -25.93 -0.35
C GLY A 195 2.67 -24.64 0.13
N GLU A 196 3.18 -24.05 1.21
CA GLU A 196 2.66 -22.76 1.71
C GLU A 196 2.96 -21.59 0.76
N ASN A 197 3.92 -21.74 -0.17
CA ASN A 197 4.20 -20.78 -1.23
C ASN A 197 3.07 -20.70 -2.29
N GLN A 198 2.14 -21.68 -2.30
CA GLN A 198 0.94 -21.72 -3.15
C GLN A 198 -0.33 -21.28 -2.39
N GLN A 199 -0.17 -20.83 -1.15
CA GLN A 199 -1.29 -20.47 -0.28
C GLN A 199 -1.27 -18.98 -0.01
N TRP A 200 -2.42 -18.35 -0.20
CA TRP A 200 -2.57 -16.91 -0.18
C TRP A 200 -3.69 -16.50 0.75
N GLY A 201 -3.40 -15.56 1.64
CA GLY A 201 -4.37 -14.90 2.49
C GLY A 201 -4.87 -13.62 1.84
N LEU A 202 -6.11 -13.25 2.16
CA LEU A 202 -6.68 -11.98 1.73
C LEU A 202 -6.71 -11.02 2.90
N LEU A 203 -6.00 -9.92 2.80
CA LEU A 203 -6.18 -8.78 3.69
C LEU A 203 -7.05 -7.76 3.01
N LYS A 204 -8.24 -7.50 3.57
CA LYS A 204 -9.05 -6.38 3.10
C LYS A 204 -8.35 -5.11 3.51
N ILE A 205 -8.26 -4.16 2.58
CA ILE A 205 -7.94 -2.78 2.97
C ILE A 205 -9.17 -2.26 3.74
N THR A 206 -9.23 -2.53 5.04
CA THR A 206 -10.21 -1.94 5.96
C THR A 206 -9.77 -0.56 6.44
N HIS A 207 -8.54 -0.18 6.10
CA HIS A 207 -7.93 1.08 6.45
C HIS A 207 -8.22 2.09 5.33
N SER A 208 -9.15 3.01 5.61
CA SER A 208 -9.44 4.14 4.76
C SER A 208 -9.06 5.40 5.53
N GLY A 209 -7.78 5.55 5.84
CA GLY A 209 -7.30 6.78 6.47
C GLY A 209 -7.75 7.98 5.63
N GLN A 210 -8.18 9.03 6.32
CA GLN A 210 -8.70 10.24 5.69
C GLN A 210 -7.71 11.40 5.86
N LEU A 211 -6.41 11.08 5.77
CA LEU A 211 -5.35 12.07 5.77
C LEU A 211 -5.23 12.73 4.39
N THR A 212 -5.38 14.04 4.35
CA THR A 212 -5.15 14.87 3.17
C THR A 212 -4.13 15.96 3.50
N TRP A 213 -3.72 16.71 2.49
CA TRP A 213 -2.75 17.78 2.68
C TRP A 213 -2.96 18.90 1.65
N THR A 214 -2.55 20.11 2.01
CA THR A 214 -2.52 21.28 1.12
C THR A 214 -1.13 21.94 1.17
N LEU A 215 -0.67 22.50 0.05
CA LEU A 215 0.60 23.25 -0.02
C LEU A 215 0.32 24.72 -0.33
N THR A 216 0.89 25.61 0.47
CA THR A 216 1.00 27.03 0.13
C THR A 216 1.97 27.18 -1.04
N THR A 217 1.49 27.60 -2.22
CA THR A 217 2.30 27.69 -3.45
C THR A 217 2.85 29.09 -3.74
N THR A 218 2.32 30.13 -3.08
CA THR A 218 2.74 31.51 -3.29
C THR A 218 4.21 31.69 -2.91
N GLY A 219 5.03 32.13 -3.87
CA GLY A 219 6.47 32.33 -3.66
C GLY A 219 7.32 31.06 -3.65
N VAL A 220 6.74 29.89 -3.97
CA VAL A 220 7.47 28.61 -3.99
C VAL A 220 7.94 28.28 -5.41
N PRO A 221 9.24 28.02 -5.63
CA PRO A 221 9.75 27.60 -6.95
C PRO A 221 9.04 26.35 -7.49
N ALA A 222 8.82 26.28 -8.81
CA ALA A 222 8.02 25.22 -9.42
C ALA A 222 8.61 23.82 -9.20
N ASP A 223 9.94 23.68 -9.24
CA ASP A 223 10.64 22.42 -8.99
C ASP A 223 10.47 21.96 -7.53
N VAL A 224 10.47 22.90 -6.57
CA VAL A 224 10.20 22.64 -5.14
C VAL A 224 8.77 22.18 -4.95
N GLN A 225 7.79 22.85 -5.59
CA GLN A 225 6.39 22.43 -5.54
C GLN A 225 6.22 20.99 -6.03
N THR A 226 6.88 20.61 -7.13
CA THR A 226 6.83 19.25 -7.67
C THR A 226 7.41 18.23 -6.70
N ARG A 227 8.60 18.48 -6.14
CA ARG A 227 9.23 17.55 -5.18
C ARG A 227 8.37 17.34 -3.92
N ILE A 228 7.94 18.43 -3.29
CA ILE A 228 7.09 18.37 -2.09
C ILE A 228 5.75 17.69 -2.40
N THR A 229 5.13 18.01 -3.53
CA THR A 229 3.86 17.38 -3.94
C THR A 229 4.00 15.88 -4.10
N ASN A 230 5.05 15.42 -4.79
CA ASN A 230 5.31 14.00 -4.98
C ASN A 230 5.58 13.29 -3.63
N ALA A 231 6.38 13.92 -2.76
CA ALA A 231 6.68 13.40 -1.44
C ALA A 231 5.41 13.26 -0.57
N MET A 232 4.58 14.31 -0.49
CA MET A 232 3.39 14.33 0.35
C MET A 232 2.28 13.41 -0.18
N ASN A 233 2.09 13.32 -1.50
CA ASN A 233 1.17 12.34 -2.10
C ASN A 233 1.57 10.91 -1.73
N ALA A 234 2.85 10.59 -1.91
CA ALA A 234 3.38 9.27 -1.61
C ALA A 234 3.29 8.92 -0.10
N ALA A 235 3.55 9.90 0.77
CA ALA A 235 3.47 9.73 2.21
C ALA A 235 2.02 9.56 2.71
N CYS A 236 1.11 10.44 2.29
CA CYS A 236 -0.32 10.34 2.67
C CYS A 236 -0.96 9.05 2.15
N ALA A 237 -0.60 8.61 0.93
CA ALA A 237 -1.09 7.34 0.40
C ALA A 237 -0.68 6.15 1.29
N ARG A 238 0.56 6.13 1.81
CA ARG A 238 1.05 5.09 2.72
C ARG A 238 0.38 5.16 4.09
N TYR A 239 0.23 6.37 4.65
CA TYR A 239 -0.53 6.56 5.89
C TYR A 239 -1.95 6.03 5.75
N ASN A 240 -2.69 6.46 4.74
CA ASN A 240 -4.07 6.04 4.52
C ASN A 240 -4.22 4.56 4.19
N ALA A 241 -3.20 3.92 3.60
CA ALA A 241 -3.15 2.47 3.40
C ALA A 241 -2.97 1.69 4.71
N GLY A 242 -2.14 2.23 5.60
CA GLY A 242 -1.62 1.50 6.73
C GLY A 242 -2.52 1.53 7.96
N ALA A 243 -3.37 2.55 8.12
CA ALA A 243 -4.28 2.65 9.27
C ALA A 243 -5.52 3.53 9.01
N ASN A 244 -6.50 3.43 9.92
CA ASN A 244 -7.75 4.19 9.90
C ASN A 244 -7.57 5.59 10.51
N TRP A 245 -6.68 6.38 9.90
CA TRP A 245 -6.46 7.76 10.33
C TRP A 245 -7.76 8.57 10.25
N PRO A 246 -8.18 9.24 11.35
CA PRO A 246 -9.30 10.17 11.31
C PRO A 246 -9.10 11.25 10.26
N ALA A 247 -10.20 11.80 9.73
CA ALA A 247 -10.17 12.90 8.78
C ALA A 247 -9.32 14.05 9.29
N ARG A 248 -8.28 14.39 8.54
CA ARG A 248 -7.36 15.48 8.87
C ARG A 248 -6.70 16.00 7.60
N THR A 249 -6.68 17.32 7.46
CA THR A 249 -5.91 18.00 6.41
C THR A 249 -4.66 18.61 7.03
N LEU A 250 -3.49 18.21 6.54
CA LEU A 250 -2.20 18.82 6.92
C LEU A 250 -1.95 20.07 6.08
N THR A 251 -1.37 21.09 6.68
CA THR A 251 -0.86 22.27 5.96
C THR A 251 0.62 22.09 5.70
N VAL A 252 1.04 22.31 4.46
CA VAL A 252 2.42 22.18 4.02
C VAL A 252 2.91 23.53 3.51
N GLU A 253 4.10 23.93 3.89
CA GLU A 253 4.75 25.13 3.38
C GLU A 253 6.23 24.91 3.07
N TYR A 254 6.77 25.78 2.24
CA TYR A 254 8.20 25.87 1.95
C TYR A 254 8.78 27.08 2.66
N ASN A 255 9.76 26.86 3.54
CA ASN A 255 10.38 27.91 4.33
C ASN A 255 11.89 27.71 4.35
N THR A 256 12.63 28.61 3.69
CA THR A 256 14.09 28.53 3.56
C THR A 256 14.83 28.73 4.89
N GLY A 257 14.16 29.25 5.92
CA GLY A 257 14.69 29.34 7.28
C GLY A 257 14.67 28.01 8.05
N VAL A 258 13.97 26.99 7.54
CA VAL A 258 13.98 25.63 8.10
C VAL A 258 15.18 24.86 7.53
N PRO A 259 16.12 24.34 8.35
CA PRO A 259 17.29 23.63 7.84
C PRO A 259 16.96 22.32 7.10
N THR A 260 15.94 21.60 7.56
CA THR A 260 15.56 20.26 7.06
C THR A 260 14.07 20.24 6.69
N ALA A 261 13.23 19.68 7.56
CA ALA A 261 11.79 19.85 7.60
C ALA A 261 11.37 19.79 9.08
N ASP A 262 10.18 20.28 9.40
CA ASP A 262 9.59 20.11 10.72
C ASP A 262 8.07 19.95 10.64
N GLY A 263 7.55 19.04 11.46
CA GLY A 263 6.13 18.81 11.69
C GLY A 263 5.71 19.29 13.08
N SER A 264 4.49 19.82 13.19
CA SER A 264 3.89 20.25 14.46
C SER A 264 2.58 19.53 14.72
N THR A 265 2.23 19.37 15.99
CA THR A 265 0.99 18.70 16.43
C THR A 265 -0.28 19.38 15.95
N ASN A 266 -0.22 20.64 15.53
CA ASN A 266 -1.35 21.35 14.90
C ASN A 266 -1.58 20.94 13.43
N GLY A 267 -0.71 20.10 12.85
CA GLY A 267 -0.85 19.59 11.48
C GLY A 267 -0.11 20.41 10.43
N ASN A 268 0.78 21.32 10.86
CA ASN A 268 1.64 22.05 9.95
C ASN A 268 2.95 21.28 9.72
N ILE A 269 3.39 21.19 8.46
CA ILE A 269 4.67 20.65 8.02
C ILE A 269 5.38 21.71 7.19
N ARG A 270 6.65 21.98 7.50
CA ARG A 270 7.48 22.94 6.77
C ARG A 270 8.66 22.22 6.15
N PHE A 271 8.87 22.38 4.84
CA PHE A 271 10.07 21.90 4.17
C PHE A 271 11.07 23.03 3.97
N GLY A 272 12.33 22.74 4.28
CA GLY A 272 13.48 23.61 4.09
C GLY A 272 14.00 23.67 2.67
N ALA A 273 15.01 24.51 2.45
CA ALA A 273 15.66 24.71 1.14
C ALA A 273 16.42 23.48 0.64
N ASN A 274 16.89 22.61 1.54
CA ASN A 274 17.69 21.45 1.17
C ASN A 274 16.81 20.38 0.51
N THR A 275 17.11 20.13 -0.77
CA THR A 275 16.34 19.22 -1.63
C THR A 275 16.35 17.78 -1.15
N SER A 276 17.35 17.33 -0.39
CA SER A 276 17.42 15.95 0.14
C SER A 276 16.32 15.65 1.17
N TYR A 277 15.77 16.69 1.80
CA TYR A 277 14.66 16.59 2.77
C TYR A 277 13.29 16.78 2.12
N GLN A 278 13.22 17.19 0.85
CA GLN A 278 11.97 17.30 0.08
C GLN A 278 11.58 15.95 -0.54
N ALA A 279 11.62 14.88 0.27
CA ALA A 279 11.47 13.50 -0.15
C ALA A 279 10.44 12.74 0.70
N VAL A 280 9.89 11.65 0.17
CA VAL A 280 8.81 10.86 0.80
C VAL A 280 9.14 10.40 2.22
N ARG A 281 10.38 9.98 2.47
CA ARG A 281 10.85 9.55 3.80
C ARG A 281 10.70 10.65 4.85
N THR A 282 11.03 11.89 4.50
CA THR A 282 10.93 13.06 5.39
C THR A 282 9.47 13.41 5.55
N ALA A 283 8.70 13.45 4.46
CA ALA A 283 7.26 13.67 4.56
C ALA A 283 6.59 12.68 5.54
N MET A 284 6.91 11.38 5.45
CA MET A 284 6.37 10.38 6.39
C MET A 284 6.80 10.63 7.83
N HIS A 285 8.08 10.96 8.05
CA HIS A 285 8.62 11.32 9.35
C HIS A 285 7.92 12.54 9.95
N GLU A 286 7.78 13.63 9.19
CA GLU A 286 7.11 14.84 9.67
C GLU A 286 5.61 14.61 9.93
N ILE A 287 4.94 13.77 9.14
CA ILE A 287 3.55 13.37 9.43
C ILE A 287 3.46 12.71 10.83
N ALA A 288 4.45 11.92 11.23
CA ALA A 288 4.46 11.29 12.55
C ALA A 288 4.50 12.35 13.67
N HIS A 289 5.29 13.40 13.51
CA HIS A 289 5.30 14.54 14.43
C HIS A 289 3.95 15.25 14.50
N THR A 290 3.22 15.36 13.39
CA THR A 290 1.86 15.90 13.44
C THR A 290 0.91 15.06 14.27
N TYR A 291 1.20 13.77 14.44
CA TYR A 291 0.48 12.83 15.29
C TYR A 291 1.04 12.70 16.71
N GLY A 292 2.03 13.52 17.09
CA GLY A 292 2.49 13.62 18.46
C GLY A 292 3.79 12.89 18.77
N VAL A 293 4.40 12.19 17.80
CA VAL A 293 5.73 11.60 17.97
C VAL A 293 6.70 12.70 18.36
N GLY A 294 7.47 12.48 19.42
CA GLY A 294 8.48 13.43 19.90
C GLY A 294 7.98 14.72 20.58
N ILE A 295 6.69 15.05 20.46
CA ILE A 295 6.17 16.39 20.81
C ILE A 295 5.05 16.31 21.86
N SER A 296 4.18 15.30 21.80
CA SER A 296 3.00 15.22 22.66
C SER A 296 3.33 14.80 24.09
N SER A 297 2.46 15.14 25.03
CA SER A 297 2.55 14.61 26.40
C SER A 297 2.35 13.08 26.46
N GLY A 298 1.52 12.53 25.57
CA GLY A 298 1.31 11.09 25.43
C GLY A 298 2.59 10.35 25.04
N TRP A 299 3.38 10.93 24.14
CA TRP A 299 4.71 10.44 23.82
C TRP A 299 5.62 10.40 25.05
N SER A 300 5.77 11.53 25.77
CA SER A 300 6.64 11.60 26.94
C SER A 300 6.18 10.68 28.09
N SER A 301 4.87 10.50 28.26
CA SER A 301 4.29 9.63 29.30
C SER A 301 4.55 8.15 29.04
N ASN A 302 4.75 7.78 27.78
CA ASN A 302 5.06 6.42 27.35
C ASN A 302 6.57 6.17 27.19
N ILE A 303 7.44 7.02 27.75
CA ILE A 303 8.89 6.79 27.73
C ILE A 303 9.40 6.38 29.10
N SER A 304 10.15 5.27 29.15
CA SER A 304 10.89 4.83 30.33
C SER A 304 12.24 4.26 29.92
N GLY A 305 13.32 4.75 30.54
CA GLY A 305 14.68 4.26 30.28
C GLY A 305 15.16 4.43 28.82
N GLY A 306 14.63 5.41 28.08
CA GLY A 306 14.93 5.60 26.66
C GLY A 306 14.14 4.67 25.72
N LEU A 307 13.16 3.91 26.23
CA LEU A 307 12.28 3.07 25.43
C LEU A 307 10.86 3.62 25.41
N PHE A 308 10.16 3.45 24.29
CA PHE A 308 8.71 3.61 24.24
C PHE A 308 8.05 2.35 24.80
N ILE A 309 7.22 2.49 25.83
CA ILE A 309 6.67 1.37 26.63
C ILE A 309 5.16 1.14 26.43
N GLY A 310 4.52 1.87 25.52
CA GLY A 310 3.11 1.65 25.17
C GLY A 310 2.87 0.24 24.66
N THR A 311 1.86 -0.45 25.21
CA THR A 311 1.64 -1.88 24.98
C THR A 311 1.32 -2.20 23.53
N THR A 312 0.50 -1.38 22.88
CA THR A 312 0.06 -1.61 21.49
C THR A 312 1.23 -1.44 20.52
N ALA A 313 2.05 -0.41 20.72
CA ALA A 313 3.23 -0.17 19.90
C ALA A 313 4.30 -1.25 20.10
N VAL A 314 4.50 -1.70 21.34
CA VAL A 314 5.42 -2.80 21.66
C VAL A 314 4.97 -4.12 21.02
N ASP A 315 3.67 -4.43 21.04
CA ASP A 315 3.14 -5.61 20.37
C ASP A 315 3.29 -5.52 18.85
N ALA A 316 3.08 -4.32 18.27
CA ALA A 316 3.27 -4.09 16.84
C ALA A 316 4.73 -4.36 16.43
N ILE A 317 5.73 -3.79 17.11
CA ILE A 317 7.14 -4.03 16.76
C ILE A 317 7.54 -5.50 16.93
N ARG A 318 7.03 -6.17 17.97
CA ARG A 318 7.33 -7.59 18.21
C ARG A 318 6.72 -8.51 17.17
N SER A 319 5.57 -8.11 16.60
CA SER A 319 4.98 -8.82 15.47
C SER A 319 5.81 -8.71 14.19
N PHE A 320 6.63 -7.66 14.07
CA PHE A 320 7.50 -7.43 12.92
C PHE A 320 8.87 -8.07 13.06
N ASP A 321 9.50 -7.91 14.23
CA ASP A 321 10.92 -8.18 14.45
C ASP A 321 11.18 -9.24 15.53
N GLY A 322 10.11 -9.87 16.04
CA GLY A 322 10.18 -10.95 17.01
C GLY A 322 10.04 -10.49 18.48
N PRO A 323 9.92 -11.44 19.42
CA PRO A 323 9.47 -11.17 20.79
C PRO A 323 10.41 -10.28 21.61
N SER A 324 11.69 -10.20 21.25
CA SER A 324 12.68 -9.36 21.93
C SER A 324 12.77 -7.94 21.39
N ALA A 325 12.01 -7.60 20.34
CA ALA A 325 12.09 -6.28 19.73
C ALA A 325 11.58 -5.18 20.68
N VAL A 326 12.21 -4.00 20.58
CA VAL A 326 11.94 -2.83 21.40
C VAL A 326 11.90 -1.58 20.52
N ILE A 327 11.24 -0.52 21.02
CA ILE A 327 11.22 0.80 20.39
C ILE A 327 12.12 1.72 21.23
N ASN A 328 13.31 2.02 20.72
CA ASN A 328 14.21 3.02 21.31
C ASN A 328 13.69 4.43 21.00
N THR A 329 13.95 5.37 21.90
CA THR A 329 13.55 6.77 21.78
C THR A 329 14.69 7.72 22.12
N GLY A 330 14.71 8.89 21.50
CA GLY A 330 15.73 9.91 21.78
C GLY A 330 15.59 11.14 20.92
N GLY A 331 15.74 12.33 21.51
CA GLY A 331 15.73 13.61 20.78
C GLY A 331 14.43 13.89 20.00
N GLY A 332 13.29 13.34 20.43
CA GLY A 332 12.01 13.45 19.72
C GLY A 332 11.75 12.35 18.69
N HIS A 333 12.68 11.41 18.53
CA HIS A 333 12.61 10.35 17.53
C HIS A 333 12.45 8.96 18.15
N PHE A 334 12.06 7.97 17.33
CA PHE A 334 12.13 6.55 17.71
C PHE A 334 12.90 5.72 16.70
N TRP A 335 13.30 4.52 17.13
CA TRP A 335 13.90 3.47 16.32
C TRP A 335 13.43 2.09 16.80
N PRO A 336 13.39 1.07 15.93
CA PRO A 336 13.55 1.15 14.48
C PRO A 336 12.31 1.77 13.81
N TYR A 337 12.45 2.19 12.54
CA TYR A 337 11.36 2.71 11.71
C TYR A 337 10.84 4.11 12.06
N GLY A 338 11.65 4.95 12.74
CA GLY A 338 11.34 6.38 12.87
C GLY A 338 11.53 7.15 11.58
N LEU A 339 12.22 6.56 10.59
CA LEU A 339 12.54 7.17 9.29
C LEU A 339 13.41 8.43 9.46
N ASN A 340 14.31 8.41 10.44
CA ASN A 340 15.13 9.57 10.82
C ASN A 340 16.30 9.79 9.84
N TYR A 341 16.77 8.71 9.20
CA TYR A 341 17.86 8.74 8.23
C TYR A 341 17.48 8.04 6.92
N ASP A 342 18.17 8.39 5.83
CA ASP A 342 17.99 7.75 4.51
C ASP A 342 18.27 6.25 4.54
N SER A 343 19.20 5.82 5.39
CA SER A 343 19.50 4.40 5.61
C SER A 343 18.37 3.63 6.28
N GLU A 344 17.39 4.31 6.89
CA GLU A 344 16.18 3.68 7.43
C GLU A 344 15.08 3.51 6.36
N TRP A 345 15.25 4.12 5.17
CA TRP A 345 14.26 4.01 4.11
C TRP A 345 14.28 2.62 3.48
N SER A 346 13.15 1.95 3.64
CA SER A 346 12.70 0.88 2.75
C SER A 346 11.18 0.96 2.70
N GLU A 347 10.56 0.42 1.67
CA GLU A 347 9.09 0.36 1.65
C GLU A 347 8.53 -0.46 2.83
N ALA A 348 9.29 -1.46 3.27
CA ALA A 348 9.02 -2.21 4.48
C ALA A 348 9.05 -1.33 5.74
N GLY A 349 10.10 -0.53 5.89
CA GLY A 349 10.25 0.42 6.99
C GLY A 349 9.16 1.49 6.99
N ALA A 350 8.76 1.97 5.81
CA ALA A 350 7.67 2.93 5.65
C ALA A 350 6.30 2.37 6.09
N TYR A 351 5.99 1.11 5.76
CA TYR A 351 4.77 0.45 6.24
C TYR A 351 4.79 0.25 7.75
N ARG A 352 5.90 -0.26 8.29
CA ARG A 352 6.10 -0.48 9.74
C ARG A 352 6.02 0.83 10.52
N HIS A 353 6.60 1.90 9.98
CA HIS A 353 6.47 3.25 10.51
C HIS A 353 5.00 3.63 10.70
N VAL A 354 4.17 3.53 9.66
CA VAL A 354 2.74 3.89 9.75
C VAL A 354 2.02 3.05 10.83
N LYS A 355 2.30 1.75 10.90
CA LYS A 355 1.69 0.85 11.88
C LYS A 355 2.13 1.17 13.31
N ILE A 356 3.41 1.47 13.51
CA ILE A 356 3.95 1.83 14.82
C ILE A 356 3.40 3.18 15.27
N VAL A 357 3.40 4.21 14.41
CA VAL A 357 2.82 5.52 14.74
C VAL A 357 1.33 5.39 15.07
N TRP A 358 0.58 4.57 14.33
CA TRP A 358 -0.82 4.27 14.65
C TRP A 358 -0.98 3.60 16.02
N ALA A 359 -0.15 2.61 16.32
CA ALA A 359 -0.19 1.90 17.60
C ALA A 359 0.20 2.81 18.79
N MET A 360 1.20 3.69 18.60
CA MET A 360 1.57 4.71 19.60
C MET A 360 0.40 5.63 19.93
N ARG A 361 -0.45 5.96 18.95
CA ARG A 361 -1.69 6.73 19.21
C ARG A 361 -2.72 5.95 20.01
N ALA A 362 -2.85 4.65 19.76
CA ALA A 362 -3.69 3.79 20.58
C ALA A 362 -3.20 3.72 22.04
N ASP A 363 -1.89 3.92 22.27
CA ASP A 363 -1.28 4.02 23.60
C ASP A 363 -1.38 5.43 24.24
N GLY A 364 -2.17 6.34 23.66
CA GLY A 364 -2.49 7.65 24.25
C GLY A 364 -1.64 8.82 23.76
N MET A 365 -0.99 8.69 22.60
CA MET A 365 -0.37 9.78 21.83
C MET A 365 -1.41 10.54 20.98
#